data_AF-A0A4Q7MMX9-F1
#
_entry.id   AF-A0A4Q7MMX9-F1
#
_cell.length_a   1.000
_cell.length_b   1.000
_cell.length_c   1.000
_cell.angle_alpha   90.00
_cell.angle_beta   90.00
_cell.angle_gamma   90.00
#
_symmetry.space_group_name_H-M   'P 1'
#
loop_
_entity.id
_entity.type
_entity.pdbx_description
1 polymer ?
#
loop_
_entity_poly.entity_id
_entity_poly.type
_entity_poly.pdbx_seq_one_letter_code
_entity_poly.pdbx_strand_id
1 'polypeptide(L)'
;MNTLNLHERIAALRGLFEFDAVQLLAHAPGSDRHVEVWRHGYNTLCATALAVDFPRLYPPGFTRRFSPVELLPPSISESSEGMYPPFRTTRLYTGALHAYGFEDGMTLELGIQGGYCGLAHFSSRKAGIFDRRAREQARGVQGLLENSVREHLPPVAGQQETLLLRFEPGEGGALALAGRVPAELDAQALAQVLQAWPTAAQPLHCFWLMGRRSMRLAARWLQQGGVLASLYPALPPHGISLRELQVLSWLMAGLPDREIAACMGVGERTVHTHVAGLLVKLGLERRVQAAVQAAVNGWYLPDRQGRILAALGTLGASGS
;
A
#
# COMPACT_ATOMS: atom_id res chain seq x y z
N MET A 1 -17.35 -8.80 -9.37
CA MET A 1 -16.11 -9.08 -10.13
C MET A 1 -14.99 -9.15 -9.10
N ASN A 2 -14.32 -10.30 -8.99
CA ASN A 2 -13.28 -10.53 -7.99
C ASN A 2 -12.09 -9.59 -8.28
N THR A 3 -11.82 -8.64 -7.40
CA THR A 3 -10.61 -7.81 -7.48
C THR A 3 -9.41 -8.69 -7.16
N LEU A 4 -8.61 -9.01 -8.18
CA LEU A 4 -7.36 -9.76 -8.03
C LEU A 4 -6.49 -9.11 -6.96
N ASN A 5 -5.89 -9.91 -6.08
CA ASN A 5 -4.92 -9.43 -5.10
C ASN A 5 -3.60 -9.02 -5.80
N LEU A 6 -2.71 -8.29 -5.12
CA LEU A 6 -1.48 -7.77 -5.74
C LEU A 6 -0.60 -8.88 -6.33
N HIS A 7 -0.53 -10.03 -5.67
CA HIS A 7 0.24 -11.18 -6.14
C HIS A 7 -0.31 -11.71 -7.48
N GLU A 8 -1.63 -11.89 -7.59
CA GLU A 8 -2.32 -12.32 -8.81
C GLU A 8 -2.18 -11.30 -9.94
N ARG A 9 -2.27 -10.01 -9.63
CA ARG A 9 -2.05 -8.93 -10.59
C ARG A 9 -0.63 -8.95 -11.17
N ILE A 10 0.38 -9.15 -10.33
CA ILE A 10 1.77 -9.26 -10.76
C ILE A 10 2.01 -10.56 -11.52
N ALA A 11 1.40 -11.67 -11.10
CA ALA A 11 1.48 -12.94 -11.83
C ALA A 11 0.90 -12.80 -13.25
N ALA A 12 -0.21 -12.07 -13.41
CA ALA A 12 -0.81 -11.79 -14.72
C ALA A 12 0.12 -10.99 -15.65
N LEU A 13 1.02 -10.16 -15.11
CA LEU A 13 2.00 -9.42 -15.93
C LEU A 13 2.97 -10.35 -16.67
N ARG A 14 3.26 -11.53 -16.10
CA ARG A 14 4.12 -12.53 -16.76
C ARG A 14 3.52 -13.05 -18.07
N GLY A 15 2.20 -12.91 -18.26
CA GLY A 15 1.53 -13.23 -19.52
C GLY A 15 1.68 -12.15 -20.60
N LEU A 16 2.16 -10.96 -20.24
CA LEU A 16 2.36 -9.85 -21.18
C LEU A 16 3.79 -9.79 -21.68
N PHE A 17 4.76 -9.83 -20.77
CA PHE A 17 6.19 -9.81 -21.09
C PHE A 17 6.99 -10.62 -20.06
N GLU A 18 8.17 -11.10 -20.47
CA GLU A 18 9.06 -11.91 -19.63
C GLU A 18 9.83 -11.04 -18.62
N PHE A 19 9.98 -11.53 -17.39
CA PHE A 19 10.87 -10.97 -16.39
C PHE A 19 11.20 -12.03 -15.33
N ASP A 20 12.38 -11.93 -14.71
CA ASP A 20 12.78 -12.81 -13.61
C ASP A 20 12.50 -12.18 -12.25
N ALA A 21 12.58 -10.85 -12.17
CA ALA A 21 12.38 -10.09 -10.95
C ALA A 21 11.56 -8.82 -11.17
N VAL A 22 10.80 -8.44 -10.15
CA VAL A 22 9.98 -7.23 -10.13
C VAL A 22 10.00 -6.59 -8.74
N GLN A 23 10.05 -5.26 -8.71
CA GLN A 23 9.92 -4.46 -7.49
C GLN A 23 8.97 -3.31 -7.75
N LEU A 24 7.97 -3.16 -6.88
CA LEU A 24 7.09 -2.01 -6.85
C LEU A 24 7.51 -1.10 -5.71
N LEU A 25 7.74 0.16 -6.05
CA LEU A 25 8.18 1.19 -5.15
C LEU A 25 7.15 2.31 -5.10
N ALA A 26 6.78 2.65 -3.88
CA ALA A 26 6.01 3.82 -3.52
C ALA A 26 6.97 5.01 -3.34
N HIS A 27 6.72 6.13 -3.99
CA HIS A 27 7.38 7.38 -3.61
C HIS A 27 6.79 7.85 -2.29
N ALA A 28 7.61 7.80 -1.22
CA ALA A 28 7.19 8.24 0.09
C ALA A 28 6.93 9.74 0.04
N PRO A 29 5.69 10.15 0.26
CA PRO A 29 5.35 11.52 0.00
C PRO A 29 6.06 12.50 0.95
N GLY A 30 6.36 13.71 0.47
CA GLY A 30 7.06 14.74 1.26
C GLY A 30 8.51 14.39 1.57
N SER A 31 9.04 13.37 0.89
CA SER A 31 10.42 12.93 0.96
C SER A 31 10.89 12.58 -0.45
N ASP A 32 12.20 12.53 -0.65
CA ASP A 32 12.80 12.01 -1.89
C ASP A 32 13.07 10.49 -1.81
N ARG A 33 12.31 9.77 -0.96
CA ARG A 33 12.56 8.34 -0.69
C ARG A 33 11.55 7.45 -1.37
N HIS A 34 12.01 6.27 -1.78
CA HIS A 34 11.14 5.21 -2.24
C HIS A 34 11.03 4.10 -1.20
N VAL A 35 9.81 3.62 -0.99
CA VAL A 35 9.49 2.55 -0.05
C VAL A 35 9.04 1.34 -0.86
N GLU A 36 9.62 0.19 -0.55
CA GLU A 36 9.20 -1.06 -1.15
C GLU A 36 7.78 -1.40 -0.73
N VAL A 37 6.90 -1.49 -1.73
CA VAL A 37 5.53 -1.99 -1.63
C VAL A 37 5.52 -3.49 -1.78
N TRP A 38 6.25 -3.97 -2.79
CA TRP A 38 6.32 -5.38 -3.14
C TRP A 38 7.61 -5.70 -3.85
N ARG A 39 8.12 -6.93 -3.64
CA ARG A 39 9.24 -7.47 -4.41
C ARG A 39 9.04 -8.95 -4.71
N HIS A 40 9.61 -9.37 -5.83
CA HIS A 40 9.76 -10.77 -6.20
C HIS A 40 11.02 -10.94 -7.04
N GLY A 41 11.78 -12.03 -6.83
CA GLY A 41 12.98 -12.36 -7.60
C GLY A 41 14.25 -11.58 -7.26
N TYR A 42 14.15 -10.37 -6.72
CA TYR A 42 15.30 -9.61 -6.22
C TYR A 42 15.72 -10.04 -4.81
N ASN A 43 17.03 -10.12 -4.58
CA ASN A 43 17.57 -10.18 -3.22
C ASN A 43 17.56 -8.77 -2.56
N THR A 44 17.87 -8.69 -1.27
CA THR A 44 17.86 -7.43 -0.52
C THR A 44 18.84 -6.39 -1.08
N LEU A 45 20.01 -6.79 -1.59
CA LEU A 45 20.99 -5.86 -2.16
C LEU A 45 20.45 -5.22 -3.45
N CYS A 46 19.97 -6.04 -4.40
CA CYS A 46 19.34 -5.56 -5.64
C CYS A 46 18.17 -4.62 -5.34
N ALA A 47 17.26 -5.07 -4.47
CA ALA A 47 16.08 -4.32 -4.07
C ALA A 47 16.44 -2.99 -3.40
N THR A 48 17.48 -2.94 -2.57
CA THR A 48 17.94 -1.71 -1.91
C THR A 48 18.59 -0.76 -2.92
N ALA A 49 19.44 -1.26 -3.82
CA ALA A 49 20.08 -0.45 -4.84
C ALA A 49 19.03 0.20 -5.77
N LEU A 50 18.01 -0.57 -6.17
CA LEU A 50 16.88 -0.06 -6.94
C LEU A 50 16.03 0.95 -6.16
N ALA A 51 15.77 0.71 -4.87
CA ALA A 51 14.97 1.62 -4.06
C ALA A 51 15.69 2.91 -3.63
N VAL A 52 17.01 2.88 -3.48
CA VAL A 52 17.79 3.99 -2.87
C VAL A 52 18.68 4.67 -3.89
N ASP A 53 19.43 3.91 -4.68
CA ASP A 53 20.43 4.46 -5.58
C ASP A 53 19.83 4.85 -6.94
N PHE A 54 18.87 4.07 -7.45
CA PHE A 54 18.23 4.37 -8.75
C PHE A 54 17.61 5.77 -8.76
N PRO A 55 16.74 6.16 -7.79
CA PRO A 55 16.06 7.45 -7.85
C PRO A 55 17.01 8.64 -7.65
N ARG A 56 18.19 8.40 -7.06
CA ARG A 56 19.25 9.42 -6.93
C ARG A 56 19.98 9.64 -8.25
N LEU A 57 20.26 8.57 -8.99
CA LEU A 57 20.91 8.62 -10.30
C LEU A 57 19.94 9.10 -11.39
N TYR A 58 18.68 8.66 -11.29
CA TYR A 58 17.62 8.88 -12.28
C TYR A 58 16.34 9.38 -11.56
N PRO A 59 16.28 10.67 -11.22
CA PRO A 59 15.18 11.24 -10.43
C PRO A 59 13.85 11.29 -11.21
N PRO A 60 12.72 11.52 -10.52
CA PRO A 60 11.40 11.60 -11.13
C PRO A 60 11.35 12.52 -12.36
N GLY A 61 10.64 12.07 -13.40
CA GLY A 61 10.69 12.63 -14.75
C GLY A 61 11.72 11.94 -15.66
N PHE A 62 12.37 10.85 -15.21
CA PHE A 62 13.44 10.22 -15.98
C PHE A 62 12.94 9.60 -17.30
N THR A 63 11.69 9.14 -17.39
CA THR A 63 11.11 8.63 -18.65
C THR A 63 11.04 9.74 -19.69
N ARG A 64 10.57 10.94 -19.30
CA ARG A 64 10.57 12.10 -20.19
C ARG A 64 11.97 12.53 -20.57
N ARG A 65 12.95 12.35 -19.69
CA ARG A 65 14.35 12.72 -19.94
C ARG A 65 15.04 11.78 -20.94
N PHE A 66 14.83 10.48 -20.80
CA PHE A 66 15.57 9.46 -21.58
C PHE A 66 14.74 8.77 -22.67
N SER A 67 13.45 9.07 -22.75
CA SER A 67 12.51 8.61 -23.79
C SER A 67 11.53 9.73 -24.17
N PRO A 68 12.02 10.93 -24.58
CA PRO A 68 11.20 12.13 -24.72
C PRO A 68 10.14 12.06 -25.83
N VAL A 69 10.35 11.23 -26.85
CA VAL A 69 9.46 11.13 -28.02
C VAL A 69 8.34 10.12 -27.76
N GLU A 70 8.70 8.89 -27.45
CA GLU A 70 7.73 7.79 -27.35
C GLU A 70 7.16 7.65 -25.94
N LEU A 71 7.80 8.25 -24.92
CA LEU A 71 7.43 8.13 -23.50
C LEU A 71 7.31 6.67 -23.02
N LEU A 72 8.10 5.78 -23.64
CA LEU A 72 8.21 4.39 -23.21
C LEU A 72 9.21 4.27 -22.06
N PRO A 73 8.96 3.38 -21.07
CA PRO A 73 9.86 3.18 -19.94
C PRO A 73 11.29 2.87 -20.43
N PRO A 74 12.33 3.62 -20.02
CA PRO A 74 13.71 3.32 -20.41
C PRO A 74 14.12 1.91 -19.99
N SER A 75 14.84 1.22 -20.87
CA SER A 75 15.38 -0.12 -20.62
C SER A 75 16.88 -0.18 -20.85
N ILE A 76 17.53 -1.21 -20.27
CA ILE A 76 18.97 -1.39 -20.43
C ILE A 76 19.30 -1.70 -21.90
N SER A 77 18.48 -2.51 -22.56
CA SER A 77 18.70 -2.91 -23.96
C SER A 77 18.49 -1.80 -24.99
N GLU A 78 17.59 -0.85 -24.73
CA GLU A 78 17.23 0.18 -25.73
C GLU A 78 17.73 1.59 -25.39
N SER A 79 18.05 1.86 -24.12
CA SER A 79 18.25 3.25 -23.65
C SER A 79 19.52 3.46 -22.82
N SER A 80 20.18 2.39 -22.36
CA SER A 80 21.27 2.48 -21.38
C SER A 80 22.42 3.40 -21.77
N GLU A 81 22.84 3.38 -23.05
CA GLU A 81 23.96 4.21 -23.53
C GLU A 81 23.58 5.69 -23.64
N GLY A 82 22.32 6.00 -23.88
CA GLY A 82 21.79 7.37 -23.91
C GLY A 82 21.49 7.94 -22.52
N MET A 83 21.58 7.12 -21.46
CA MET A 83 21.38 7.57 -20.09
C MET A 83 22.65 8.22 -19.52
N TYR A 84 22.48 9.18 -18.61
CA TYR A 84 23.61 9.79 -17.90
C TYR A 84 23.43 9.74 -16.38
N PRO A 85 24.35 9.09 -15.63
CA PRO A 85 25.44 8.27 -16.16
C PRO A 85 24.89 7.04 -16.94
N PRO A 86 25.66 6.46 -17.89
CA PRO A 86 25.22 5.26 -18.60
C PRO A 86 24.94 4.13 -17.63
N PHE A 87 23.76 3.52 -17.71
CA PHE A 87 23.26 2.66 -16.63
C PHE A 87 24.19 1.48 -16.32
N ARG A 88 24.71 0.84 -17.39
CA ARG A 88 25.65 -0.30 -17.28
C ARG A 88 26.97 0.04 -16.60
N THR A 89 27.32 1.31 -16.45
CA THR A 89 28.56 1.75 -15.79
C THR A 89 28.38 2.03 -14.30
N THR A 90 27.14 2.12 -13.82
CA THR A 90 26.84 2.47 -12.43
C THR A 90 27.16 1.33 -11.47
N ARG A 91 27.48 1.66 -10.21
CA ARG A 91 27.62 0.65 -9.15
C ARG A 91 26.32 -0.08 -8.85
N LEU A 92 25.18 0.58 -9.07
CA LEU A 92 23.86 -0.04 -9.01
C LEU A 92 23.79 -1.22 -9.98
N TYR A 93 24.20 -1.03 -11.24
CA TYR A 93 24.19 -2.11 -12.21
C TYR A 93 25.31 -3.12 -11.93
N THR A 94 26.56 -2.70 -11.90
CA THR A 94 27.72 -3.61 -11.83
C THR A 94 27.80 -4.37 -10.51
N GLY A 95 27.54 -3.69 -9.39
CA GLY A 95 27.69 -4.25 -8.05
C GLY A 95 26.44 -4.91 -7.48
N ALA A 96 25.24 -4.57 -7.97
CA ALA A 96 23.99 -5.11 -7.43
C ALA A 96 23.16 -5.90 -8.44
N LEU A 97 22.98 -5.45 -9.69
CA LEU A 97 22.13 -6.19 -10.65
C LEU A 97 22.92 -7.26 -11.42
N HIS A 98 23.96 -6.85 -12.12
CA HIS A 98 24.78 -7.73 -12.96
C HIS A 98 25.54 -8.77 -12.13
N ALA A 99 26.04 -8.40 -10.95
CA ALA A 99 26.68 -9.33 -10.02
C ALA A 99 25.77 -10.51 -9.60
N TYR A 100 24.44 -10.35 -9.72
CA TYR A 100 23.45 -11.40 -9.43
C TYR A 100 22.79 -11.99 -10.68
N GLY A 101 23.37 -11.70 -11.85
CA GLY A 101 23.03 -12.29 -13.14
C GLY A 101 21.83 -11.66 -13.83
N PHE A 102 21.45 -10.43 -13.48
CA PHE A 102 20.49 -9.66 -14.28
C PHE A 102 21.22 -8.94 -15.42
N GLU A 103 20.84 -9.26 -16.66
CA GLU A 103 21.48 -8.76 -17.89
C GLU A 103 20.67 -7.65 -18.57
N ASP A 104 19.38 -7.57 -18.24
CA ASP A 104 18.45 -6.57 -18.74
C ASP A 104 17.49 -6.09 -17.65
N GLY A 105 16.94 -4.90 -17.87
CA GLY A 105 15.95 -4.30 -17.00
C GLY A 105 15.19 -3.16 -17.67
N MET A 106 13.99 -2.88 -17.19
CA MET A 106 13.28 -1.64 -17.49
C MET A 106 12.70 -1.05 -16.23
N THR A 107 12.56 0.27 -16.22
CA THR A 107 11.91 0.97 -15.13
C THR A 107 10.74 1.79 -15.66
N LEU A 108 9.57 1.60 -15.05
CA LEU A 108 8.36 2.35 -15.35
C LEU A 108 8.10 3.37 -14.24
N GLU A 109 7.91 4.64 -14.62
CA GLU A 109 7.42 5.66 -13.70
C GLU A 109 5.92 5.51 -13.50
N LEU A 110 5.48 5.66 -12.26
CA LEU A 110 4.08 5.56 -11.87
C LEU A 110 3.58 6.95 -11.46
N GLY A 111 2.36 7.30 -11.89
CA GLY A 111 1.71 8.56 -11.53
C GLY A 111 0.26 8.39 -11.06
N ILE A 112 -0.28 9.36 -10.33
CA ILE A 112 -1.69 9.43 -9.94
C ILE A 112 -2.16 10.86 -10.17
N GLN A 113 -3.22 11.04 -10.97
CA GLN A 113 -3.81 12.36 -11.28
C GLN A 113 -2.78 13.39 -11.78
N GLY A 114 -1.75 12.94 -12.49
CA GLY A 114 -0.67 13.79 -13.02
C GLY A 114 0.52 14.02 -12.08
N GLY A 115 0.47 13.53 -10.83
CA GLY A 115 1.59 13.57 -9.87
C GLY A 115 2.38 12.27 -9.83
N TYR A 116 3.68 12.34 -9.54
CA TYR A 116 4.56 11.17 -9.39
C TYR A 116 4.23 10.38 -8.11
N CYS A 117 4.07 9.07 -8.21
CA CYS A 117 3.72 8.21 -7.07
C CYS A 117 4.68 7.04 -6.82
N GLY A 118 5.62 6.76 -7.72
CA GLY A 118 6.54 5.63 -7.53
C GLY A 118 7.22 5.11 -8.79
N LEU A 119 7.79 3.92 -8.64
CA LEU A 119 8.51 3.19 -9.70
C LEU A 119 8.08 1.72 -9.73
N ALA A 120 8.14 1.12 -10.91
CA ALA A 120 8.15 -0.33 -11.06
C ALA A 120 9.44 -0.74 -11.80
N HIS A 121 10.26 -1.56 -11.16
CA HIS A 121 11.47 -2.12 -11.77
C HIS A 121 11.22 -3.56 -12.19
N PHE A 122 11.58 -3.90 -13.42
CA PHE A 122 11.57 -5.26 -13.93
C PHE A 122 12.98 -5.62 -14.41
N SER A 123 13.45 -6.81 -14.09
CA SER A 123 14.76 -7.31 -14.56
C SER A 123 14.64 -8.73 -15.08
N SER A 124 15.50 -9.04 -16.05
CA SER A 124 15.67 -10.39 -16.58
C SER A 124 17.14 -10.79 -16.56
N ARG A 125 17.38 -12.09 -16.42
CA ARG A 125 18.67 -12.74 -16.58
C ARG A 125 19.10 -12.89 -18.04
N LYS A 126 18.19 -12.61 -18.98
CA LYS A 126 18.48 -12.59 -20.42
C LYS A 126 18.60 -11.15 -20.90
N ALA A 127 19.56 -10.89 -21.76
CA ALA A 127 19.70 -9.62 -22.46
C ALA A 127 18.61 -9.46 -23.55
N GLY A 128 18.21 -8.23 -23.86
CA GLY A 128 17.30 -7.94 -24.97
C GLY A 128 15.83 -8.26 -24.71
N ILE A 129 15.44 -8.56 -23.47
CA ILE A 129 14.05 -8.90 -23.12
C ILE A 129 13.15 -7.67 -23.11
N PHE A 130 13.67 -6.52 -22.67
CA PHE A 130 12.88 -5.29 -22.59
C PHE A 130 13.03 -4.44 -23.85
N ASP A 131 12.66 -5.05 -24.98
CA ASP A 131 12.54 -4.42 -26.28
C ASP A 131 11.37 -3.42 -26.35
N ARG A 132 11.18 -2.78 -27.50
CA ARG A 132 10.07 -1.83 -27.70
C ARG A 132 8.70 -2.41 -27.37
N ARG A 133 8.42 -3.66 -27.77
CA ARG A 133 7.12 -4.31 -27.55
C ARG A 133 6.84 -4.53 -26.07
N ALA A 134 7.82 -5.05 -25.33
CA ALA A 134 7.69 -5.26 -23.89
C ALA A 134 7.45 -3.94 -23.14
N ARG A 135 8.14 -2.87 -23.56
CA ARG A 135 7.99 -1.51 -23.01
C ARG A 135 6.60 -0.93 -23.29
N GLU A 136 6.05 -1.15 -24.49
CA GLU A 136 4.67 -0.76 -24.85
C GLU A 136 3.63 -1.49 -23.99
N GLN A 137 3.81 -2.80 -23.77
CA GLN A 137 2.94 -3.60 -22.91
C GLN A 137 3.02 -3.15 -21.44
N ALA A 138 4.23 -2.87 -20.93
CA ALA A 138 4.45 -2.34 -19.59
C ALA A 138 3.74 -1.00 -19.38
N ARG A 139 3.81 -0.10 -20.37
CA ARG A 139 3.06 1.16 -20.34
C ARG A 139 1.55 0.93 -20.35
N GLY A 140 1.07 -0.07 -21.10
CA GLY A 140 -0.37 -0.41 -21.15
C GLY A 140 -0.95 -0.84 -19.79
N VAL A 141 -0.13 -1.43 -18.91
CA VAL A 141 -0.54 -1.84 -17.55
C VAL A 141 -0.19 -0.84 -16.46
N GLN A 142 0.37 0.32 -16.81
CA GLN A 142 0.83 1.32 -15.85
C GLN A 142 -0.26 1.72 -14.85
N GLY A 143 -1.49 1.98 -15.32
CA GLY A 143 -2.62 2.34 -14.46
C GLY A 143 -3.00 1.27 -13.44
N LEU A 144 -2.81 -0.01 -13.76
CA LEU A 144 -3.03 -1.11 -12.83
C LEU A 144 -1.97 -1.12 -11.72
N LEU A 145 -0.71 -0.88 -12.08
CA LEU A 145 0.40 -0.77 -11.12
C LEU A 145 0.27 0.48 -10.25
N GLU A 146 -0.16 1.60 -10.80
CA GLU A 146 -0.45 2.84 -10.07
C GLU A 146 -1.57 2.65 -9.04
N ASN A 147 -2.64 1.94 -9.40
CA ASN A 147 -3.70 1.55 -8.46
C ASN A 147 -3.13 0.67 -7.34
N SER A 148 -2.32 -0.33 -7.67
CA SER A 148 -1.69 -1.21 -6.69
C SER A 148 -0.75 -0.46 -5.75
N VAL A 149 0.07 0.46 -6.25
CA VAL A 149 0.93 1.30 -5.41
C VAL A 149 0.08 2.24 -4.54
N ARG A 150 -1.03 2.80 -5.04
CA ARG A 150 -1.96 3.62 -4.24
C ARG A 150 -2.59 2.84 -3.09
N GLU A 151 -3.01 1.60 -3.33
CA GLU A 151 -3.61 0.73 -2.31
C GLU A 151 -2.64 0.46 -1.14
N HIS A 152 -1.32 0.50 -1.40
CA HIS A 152 -0.26 0.18 -0.43
C HIS A 152 0.57 1.39 0.03
N LEU A 153 0.44 2.53 -0.64
CA LEU A 153 1.01 3.81 -0.24
C LEU A 153 0.28 4.31 1.01
N PRO A 154 1.00 4.78 2.05
CA PRO A 154 0.44 5.87 2.82
C PRO A 154 0.22 7.07 1.85
N PRO A 155 -1.00 7.63 1.73
CA PRO A 155 -1.32 8.89 1.10
C PRO A 155 -0.32 9.99 1.39
N VAL A 156 -0.35 10.92 0.45
CA VAL A 156 0.62 11.98 0.26
C VAL A 156 0.90 12.79 1.54
N ALA A 157 1.97 12.49 2.27
CA ALA A 157 2.76 13.41 3.07
C ALA A 157 3.12 14.67 2.26
N GLY A 158 2.18 15.60 2.23
CA GLY A 158 2.44 17.03 2.29
C GLY A 158 1.85 17.62 3.58
N GLN A 159 1.40 16.77 4.51
CA GLN A 159 0.89 17.17 5.81
C GLN A 159 1.97 16.89 6.85
N GLN A 160 2.31 17.87 7.68
CA GLN A 160 3.29 17.80 8.78
C GLN A 160 2.93 16.78 9.89
N GLU A 161 2.05 15.80 9.63
CA GLU A 161 1.35 15.00 10.63
C GLU A 161 1.38 13.49 10.38
N THR A 162 2.20 13.00 9.45
CA THR A 162 2.42 11.55 9.30
C THR A 162 3.30 11.04 10.44
N LEU A 163 2.79 10.10 11.22
CA LEU A 163 3.47 9.42 12.32
C LEU A 163 3.95 8.05 11.85
N LEU A 164 5.26 7.79 11.99
CA LEU A 164 5.86 6.47 11.75
C LEU A 164 6.24 5.84 13.08
N LEU A 165 5.70 4.67 13.35
CA LEU A 165 5.84 3.96 14.61
C LEU A 165 6.36 2.55 14.37
N ARG A 166 7.23 2.09 15.26
CA ARG A 166 7.64 0.69 15.37
C ARG A 166 7.08 0.12 16.67
N PHE A 167 6.53 -1.08 16.57
CA PHE A 167 6.02 -1.84 17.71
C PHE A 167 6.77 -3.16 17.80
N GLU A 168 7.23 -3.52 18.98
CA GLU A 168 7.74 -4.86 19.26
C GLU A 168 6.65 -5.70 19.93
N PRO A 169 6.29 -6.87 19.37
CA PRO A 169 5.31 -7.77 19.97
C PRO A 169 5.70 -8.11 21.40
N GLY A 170 4.77 -7.94 22.33
CA GLY A 170 4.96 -8.27 23.75
C GLY A 170 5.55 -7.15 24.61
N GLU A 171 6.10 -6.08 24.03
CA GLU A 171 6.65 -4.95 24.81
C GLU A 171 5.62 -3.82 25.09
N GLY A 172 4.42 -3.92 24.51
CA GLY A 172 3.26 -3.06 24.83
C GLY A 172 3.41 -1.57 24.47
N GLY A 173 4.54 -1.16 23.91
CA GLY A 173 4.87 0.24 23.60
C GLY A 173 5.10 0.52 22.11
N ALA A 174 5.02 1.80 21.75
CA ALA A 174 5.32 2.32 20.42
C ALA A 174 6.61 3.14 20.45
N LEU A 175 7.53 2.88 19.53
CA LEU A 175 8.68 3.73 19.26
C LEU A 175 8.39 4.61 18.04
N ALA A 176 8.39 5.93 18.20
CA ALA A 176 8.35 6.83 17.05
C ALA A 176 9.68 6.77 16.29
N LEU A 177 9.62 6.51 14.99
CA LEU A 177 10.80 6.49 14.11
C LEU A 177 11.23 7.89 13.68
N ALA A 178 10.33 8.87 13.82
CA ALA A 178 10.60 10.28 13.64
C ALA A 178 9.76 11.09 14.62
N GLY A 179 10.38 12.05 15.31
CA GLY A 179 9.70 12.88 16.32
C GLY A 179 9.33 12.11 17.59
N ARG A 180 8.22 12.51 18.22
CA ARG A 180 7.69 11.88 19.44
C ARG A 180 6.32 11.28 19.15
N VAL A 181 5.95 10.25 19.89
CA VAL A 181 4.57 9.75 19.90
C VAL A 181 3.66 10.84 20.48
N PRO A 182 2.62 11.30 19.76
CA PRO A 182 1.70 12.31 20.28
C PRO A 182 0.91 11.77 21.47
N ALA A 183 0.60 12.63 22.43
CA ALA A 183 -0.14 12.24 23.64
C ALA A 183 -1.58 11.79 23.33
N GLU A 184 -2.15 12.26 22.21
CA GLU A 184 -3.48 11.86 21.75
C GLU A 184 -3.51 10.45 21.16
N LEU A 185 -2.35 9.87 20.85
CA LEU A 185 -2.28 8.48 20.41
C LEU A 185 -2.32 7.56 21.62
N ASP A 186 -3.38 6.78 21.72
CA ASP A 186 -3.44 5.63 22.62
C ASP A 186 -2.54 4.50 22.07
N ALA A 187 -1.23 4.64 22.32
CA ALA A 187 -0.21 3.73 21.85
C ALA A 187 -0.39 2.31 22.40
N GLN A 188 -0.93 2.18 23.62
CA GLN A 188 -1.20 0.89 24.24
C GLN A 188 -2.36 0.19 23.53
N ALA A 189 -3.47 0.88 23.27
CA ALA A 189 -4.57 0.31 22.50
C ALA A 189 -4.14 -0.05 21.07
N LEU A 190 -3.32 0.79 20.44
CA LEU A 190 -2.78 0.49 19.12
C LEU A 190 -1.90 -0.77 19.16
N ALA A 191 -1.02 -0.89 20.15
CA ALA A 191 -0.21 -2.09 20.34
C ALA A 191 -1.07 -3.35 20.54
N GLN A 192 -2.14 -3.28 21.35
CA GLN A 192 -3.08 -4.40 21.54
C GLN A 192 -3.73 -4.83 20.23
N VAL A 193 -4.19 -3.86 19.43
CA VAL A 193 -4.78 -4.12 18.10
C VAL A 193 -3.75 -4.77 17.16
N LEU A 194 -2.53 -4.26 17.12
CA LEU A 194 -1.47 -4.80 16.27
C LEU A 194 -1.00 -6.19 16.74
N GLN A 195 -1.07 -6.47 18.05
CA GLN A 195 -0.77 -7.79 18.60
C GLN A 195 -1.86 -8.82 18.27
N ALA A 196 -3.12 -8.41 18.21
CA ALA A 196 -4.23 -9.26 17.78
C ALA A 196 -4.26 -9.47 16.25
N TRP A 197 -3.50 -8.67 15.50
CA TRP A 197 -3.40 -8.78 14.05
C TRP A 197 -2.43 -9.91 13.65
N PRO A 198 -2.86 -10.92 12.85
CA PRO A 198 -2.02 -12.10 12.58
C PRO A 198 -0.75 -11.79 11.79
N THR A 199 0.37 -12.42 12.13
CA THR A 199 1.67 -12.25 11.44
C THR A 199 1.67 -12.70 9.98
N ALA A 200 0.79 -13.64 9.62
CA ALA A 200 0.60 -14.12 8.25
C ALA A 200 -0.47 -13.34 7.44
N ALA A 201 -1.07 -12.30 8.02
CA ALA A 201 -2.09 -11.52 7.34
C ALA A 201 -1.50 -10.53 6.33
N GLN A 202 -2.27 -10.20 5.28
CA GLN A 202 -1.98 -9.08 4.38
C GLN A 202 -1.83 -7.77 5.17
N PRO A 203 -1.07 -6.77 4.67
CA PRO A 203 -0.90 -5.48 5.32
C PRO A 203 -2.21 -4.92 5.89
N LEU A 204 -2.18 -4.50 7.15
CA LEU A 204 -3.36 -3.94 7.79
C LEU A 204 -3.58 -2.52 7.27
N HIS A 205 -4.73 -2.28 6.66
CA HIS A 205 -5.19 -0.96 6.28
C HIS A 205 -6.55 -0.68 6.93
N CYS A 206 -6.61 0.32 7.81
CA CYS A 206 -7.84 0.70 8.49
C CYS A 206 -7.81 2.16 8.95
N PHE A 207 -8.84 2.62 9.63
CA PHE A 207 -8.85 3.94 10.28
C PHE A 207 -8.50 3.82 11.77
N TRP A 208 -7.99 4.91 12.33
CA TRP A 208 -7.71 5.08 13.75
C TRP A 208 -8.20 6.46 14.20
N LEU A 209 -8.77 6.57 15.40
CA LEU A 209 -9.17 7.86 15.95
C LEU A 209 -8.12 8.38 16.93
N MET A 210 -7.66 9.61 16.71
CA MET A 210 -6.84 10.37 17.65
C MET A 210 -7.67 11.54 18.18
N GLY A 211 -8.35 11.33 19.30
CA GLY A 211 -9.38 12.26 19.79
C GLY A 211 -10.52 12.41 18.79
N ARG A 212 -10.67 13.61 18.21
CA ARG A 212 -11.68 13.90 17.16
C ARG A 212 -11.15 13.74 15.74
N ARG A 213 -9.86 13.42 15.59
CA ARG A 213 -9.20 13.30 14.28
C ARG A 213 -9.32 11.88 13.77
N SER A 214 -9.68 11.76 12.49
CA SER A 214 -9.59 10.50 11.78
C SER A 214 -8.23 10.39 11.13
N MET A 215 -7.54 9.31 11.46
CA MET A 215 -6.26 8.93 10.90
C MET A 215 -6.46 7.66 10.11
N ARG A 216 -5.68 7.47 9.06
CA ARG A 216 -5.61 6.20 8.36
C ARG A 216 -4.33 5.50 8.79
N LEU A 217 -4.49 4.26 9.22
CA LEU A 217 -3.46 3.38 9.74
C LEU A 217 -3.09 2.38 8.63
N ALA A 218 -1.80 2.33 8.31
CA ALA A 218 -1.23 1.24 7.52
C ALA A 218 -0.14 0.56 8.34
N ALA A 219 -0.24 -0.75 8.55
CA ALA A 219 0.72 -1.51 9.33
C ALA A 219 1.20 -2.77 8.60
N ARG A 220 2.47 -3.10 8.78
CA ARG A 220 3.11 -4.30 8.21
C ARG A 220 4.06 -4.98 9.19
N TRP A 221 4.09 -6.30 9.16
CA TRP A 221 5.10 -7.09 9.86
C TRP A 221 6.47 -6.94 9.19
N LEU A 222 7.52 -6.84 10.00
CA LEU A 222 8.90 -6.78 9.54
C LEU A 222 9.52 -8.18 9.52
N GLN A 223 10.46 -8.42 8.59
CA GLN A 223 11.11 -9.74 8.44
C GLN A 223 11.90 -10.19 9.68
N GLN A 224 12.36 -9.25 10.51
CA GLN A 224 13.16 -9.51 11.72
C GLN A 224 12.32 -9.48 13.01
N GLY A 225 10.98 -9.53 12.89
CA GLY A 225 10.08 -9.26 14.01
C GLY A 225 9.77 -7.77 14.15
N GLY A 226 8.67 -7.46 14.83
CA GLY A 226 8.17 -6.10 14.93
C GLY A 226 7.11 -5.75 13.88
N VAL A 227 6.37 -4.67 14.15
CA VAL A 227 5.40 -4.07 13.24
C VAL A 227 5.81 -2.64 12.94
N LEU A 228 5.86 -2.28 11.67
CA LEU A 228 5.95 -0.89 11.21
C LEU A 228 4.55 -0.38 10.94
N ALA A 229 4.13 0.66 11.65
CA ALA A 229 2.85 1.33 11.48
C ALA A 229 3.06 2.78 11.01
N SER A 230 2.18 3.24 10.13
CA SER A 230 2.10 4.63 9.71
C SER A 230 0.69 5.15 9.94
N LEU A 231 0.58 6.33 10.54
CA LEU A 231 -0.67 7.05 10.70
C LEU A 231 -0.57 8.40 10.01
N TYR A 232 -1.59 8.80 9.29
CA TYR A 232 -1.67 10.13 8.69
C TYR A 232 -3.14 10.60 8.69
N PRO A 233 -3.39 11.91 8.75
CA PRO A 233 -4.75 12.43 8.75
C PRO A 233 -5.48 12.02 7.47
N ALA A 234 -6.69 11.47 7.64
CA ALA A 234 -7.53 11.10 6.51
C ALA A 234 -8.99 11.10 6.94
N LEU A 235 -9.84 11.75 6.14
CA LEU A 235 -11.28 11.65 6.33
C LEU A 235 -11.79 10.31 5.80
N PRO A 236 -12.84 9.73 6.42
CA PRO A 236 -13.54 8.61 5.84
C PRO A 236 -14.10 8.98 4.44
N PRO A 237 -14.10 8.05 3.49
CA PRO A 237 -14.52 8.34 2.11
C PRO A 237 -16.04 8.55 2.03
N HIS A 238 -16.51 9.04 0.88
CA HIS A 238 -17.93 9.20 0.56
C HIS A 238 -18.72 10.08 1.56
N GLY A 239 -18.04 10.94 2.31
CA GLY A 239 -18.68 11.79 3.33
C GLY A 239 -19.22 11.00 4.53
N ILE A 240 -18.69 9.80 4.79
CA ILE A 240 -19.02 9.01 5.97
C ILE A 240 -18.55 9.76 7.23
N SER A 241 -19.45 9.92 8.20
CA SER A 241 -19.14 10.51 9.50
C SER A 241 -18.41 9.50 10.41
N LEU A 242 -17.75 9.99 11.46
CA LEU A 242 -17.07 9.11 12.42
C LEU A 242 -18.04 8.13 13.11
N ARG A 243 -19.30 8.53 13.33
CA ARG A 243 -20.35 7.66 13.89
C ARG A 243 -20.78 6.59 12.91
N GLU A 244 -20.97 6.94 11.65
CA GLU A 244 -21.28 5.95 10.60
C GLU A 244 -20.10 4.99 10.38
N LEU A 245 -18.85 5.46 10.48
CA LEU A 245 -17.66 4.59 10.42
C LEU A 245 -17.64 3.60 11.59
N GLN A 246 -17.98 4.03 12.82
CA GLN A 246 -18.11 3.13 13.97
C GLN A 246 -19.18 2.04 13.71
N VAL A 247 -20.35 2.44 13.21
CA VAL A 247 -21.41 1.48 12.84
C VAL A 247 -20.91 0.52 11.77
N LEU A 248 -20.29 1.02 10.70
CA LEU A 248 -19.73 0.22 9.61
C LEU A 248 -18.74 -0.84 10.10
N SER A 249 -17.93 -0.48 11.08
CA SER A 249 -16.93 -1.37 11.67
C SER A 249 -17.59 -2.55 12.39
N TRP A 250 -18.70 -2.30 13.10
CA TRP A 250 -19.48 -3.38 13.74
C TRP A 250 -20.34 -4.17 12.76
N LEU A 251 -20.84 -3.54 11.69
CA LEU A 251 -21.49 -4.25 10.58
C LEU A 251 -20.54 -5.27 9.96
N MET A 252 -19.28 -4.90 9.77
CA MET A 252 -18.22 -5.79 9.27
C MET A 252 -18.02 -7.00 10.19
N ALA A 253 -18.13 -6.79 11.51
CA ALA A 253 -18.09 -7.86 12.50
C ALA A 253 -19.40 -8.67 12.61
N GLY A 254 -20.42 -8.38 11.78
CA GLY A 254 -21.68 -9.12 11.71
C GLY A 254 -22.69 -8.80 12.81
N LEU A 255 -22.48 -7.73 13.58
CA LEU A 255 -23.37 -7.41 14.71
C LEU A 255 -24.74 -6.89 14.23
N PRO A 256 -25.84 -7.28 14.90
CA PRO A 256 -27.16 -6.69 14.70
C PRO A 256 -27.28 -5.31 15.37
N ASP A 257 -28.25 -4.49 14.93
CA ASP A 257 -28.37 -3.08 15.34
C ASP A 257 -28.49 -2.90 16.87
N ARG A 258 -29.20 -3.80 17.55
CA ARG A 258 -29.29 -3.82 19.02
C ARG A 258 -27.92 -3.97 19.72
N GLU A 259 -27.02 -4.78 19.17
CA GLU A 259 -25.70 -5.05 19.75
C GLU A 259 -24.72 -3.94 19.42
N ILE A 260 -24.83 -3.37 18.21
CA ILE A 260 -24.12 -2.14 17.84
C ILE A 260 -24.53 -1.00 18.76
N ALA A 261 -25.83 -0.86 19.05
CA ALA A 261 -26.38 0.14 19.94
C ALA A 261 -25.80 0.02 21.36
N ALA A 262 -25.74 -1.21 21.88
CA ALA A 262 -25.09 -1.50 23.16
C ALA A 262 -23.59 -1.15 23.16
N CYS A 263 -22.86 -1.50 22.08
CA CYS A 263 -21.43 -1.18 21.95
C CYS A 263 -21.18 0.34 21.85
N MET A 264 -22.12 1.11 21.31
CA MET A 264 -21.99 2.55 21.07
C MET A 264 -22.66 3.43 22.15
N GLY A 265 -23.43 2.83 23.07
CA GLY A 265 -24.19 3.56 24.10
C GLY A 265 -25.31 4.44 23.52
N VAL A 266 -25.97 3.99 22.46
CA VAL A 266 -27.06 4.72 21.77
C VAL A 266 -28.30 3.85 21.64
N GLY A 267 -29.42 4.40 21.15
CA GLY A 267 -30.62 3.61 20.85
C GLY A 267 -30.49 2.82 19.54
N GLU A 268 -31.17 1.66 19.48
CA GLU A 268 -31.21 0.83 18.26
C GLU A 268 -31.74 1.60 17.04
N ARG A 269 -32.76 2.45 17.22
CA ARG A 269 -33.27 3.32 16.15
C ARG A 269 -32.21 4.29 15.62
N THR A 270 -31.31 4.77 16.47
CA THR A 270 -30.20 5.64 16.07
C THR A 270 -29.21 4.89 15.19
N VAL A 271 -28.88 3.64 15.54
CA VAL A 271 -28.05 2.77 14.69
C VAL A 271 -28.72 2.54 13.35
N HIS A 272 -30.01 2.22 13.33
CA HIS A 272 -30.75 2.01 12.10
C HIS A 272 -30.70 3.24 11.18
N THR A 273 -30.85 4.44 11.73
CA THR A 273 -30.69 5.70 10.98
C THR A 273 -29.27 5.85 10.40
N HIS A 274 -28.22 5.53 11.17
CA HIS A 274 -26.85 5.56 10.66
C HIS A 274 -26.63 4.53 9.55
N VAL A 275 -27.18 3.32 9.66
CA VAL A 275 -27.09 2.28 8.61
C VAL A 275 -27.76 2.77 7.33
N ALA A 276 -28.96 3.34 7.41
CA ALA A 276 -29.67 3.88 6.25
C ALA A 276 -28.88 5.00 5.57
N GLY A 277 -28.36 5.97 6.34
CA GLY A 277 -27.53 7.05 5.81
C GLY A 277 -26.24 6.53 5.16
N LEU A 278 -25.60 5.54 5.77
CA LEU A 278 -24.39 4.91 5.24
C LEU A 278 -24.65 4.20 3.91
N LEU A 279 -25.75 3.45 3.79
CA LEU A 279 -26.12 2.78 2.55
C LEU A 279 -26.36 3.77 1.41
N VAL A 280 -27.04 4.89 1.69
CA VAL A 280 -27.23 5.97 0.71
C VAL A 280 -25.89 6.56 0.26
N LYS A 281 -24.98 6.87 1.19
CA LYS A 281 -23.66 7.45 0.87
C LYS A 281 -22.78 6.51 0.05
N LEU A 282 -22.91 5.21 0.27
CA LEU A 282 -22.16 4.18 -0.46
C LEU A 282 -22.84 3.74 -1.76
N GLY A 283 -24.09 4.16 -2.02
CA GLY A 283 -24.87 3.68 -3.17
C GLY A 283 -25.20 2.18 -3.07
N LEU A 284 -25.45 1.69 -1.86
CA LEU A 284 -25.71 0.27 -1.57
C LEU A 284 -27.12 0.06 -1.05
N GLU A 285 -27.66 -1.13 -1.23
CA GLU A 285 -29.02 -1.48 -0.78
C GLU A 285 -29.00 -2.31 0.50
N ARG A 286 -27.93 -3.07 0.74
CA ARG A 286 -27.87 -4.06 1.82
C ARG A 286 -26.68 -3.83 2.73
N ARG A 287 -26.91 -3.94 4.04
CA ARG A 287 -25.87 -3.84 5.08
C ARG A 287 -24.69 -4.79 4.86
N VAL A 288 -24.95 -5.97 4.31
CA VAL A 288 -23.90 -6.97 4.00
C VAL A 288 -22.97 -6.46 2.91
N GLN A 289 -23.48 -5.76 1.89
CA GLN A 289 -22.63 -5.14 0.87
C GLN A 289 -21.73 -4.07 1.49
N ALA A 290 -22.27 -3.28 2.43
CA ALA A 290 -21.49 -2.28 3.16
C ALA A 290 -20.38 -2.93 4.01
N ALA A 291 -20.70 -4.00 4.73
CA ALA A 291 -19.73 -4.78 5.50
C ALA A 291 -18.58 -5.32 4.63
N VAL A 292 -18.90 -5.88 3.46
CA VAL A 292 -17.90 -6.38 2.50
C VAL A 292 -17.03 -5.24 1.96
N GLN A 293 -17.64 -4.12 1.54
CA GLN A 293 -16.90 -2.94 1.09
C GLN A 293 -15.98 -2.40 2.19
N ALA A 294 -16.42 -2.40 3.44
CA ALA A 294 -15.60 -1.99 4.57
C ALA A 294 -14.37 -2.88 4.75
N ALA A 295 -14.55 -4.20 4.69
CA ALA A 295 -13.45 -5.15 4.82
C ALA A 295 -12.43 -5.00 3.68
N VAL A 296 -12.89 -4.95 2.42
CA VAL A 296 -12.03 -4.86 1.23
C VAL A 296 -11.23 -3.56 1.19
N ASN A 297 -11.86 -2.43 1.54
CA ASN A 297 -11.23 -1.11 1.42
C ASN A 297 -10.61 -0.61 2.74
N GLY A 298 -10.69 -1.37 3.82
CA GLY A 298 -10.22 -0.95 5.13
C GLY A 298 -11.04 0.18 5.76
N TRP A 299 -12.34 0.27 5.49
CA TRP A 299 -13.20 1.33 6.04
C TRP A 299 -13.81 0.92 7.38
N TYR A 300 -12.94 0.64 8.34
CA TYR A 300 -13.34 0.29 9.69
C TYR A 300 -12.35 0.84 10.71
N LEU A 301 -12.79 0.92 11.96
CA LEU A 301 -12.02 1.19 13.16
C LEU A 301 -11.84 -0.14 13.89
N PRO A 302 -10.62 -0.58 14.20
CA PRO A 302 -10.42 -1.75 15.03
C PRO A 302 -10.92 -1.48 16.45
N ASP A 303 -11.44 -2.50 17.12
CA ASP A 303 -11.75 -2.44 18.54
C ASP A 303 -10.59 -2.97 19.39
N ARG A 304 -10.49 -2.50 20.62
CA ARG A 304 -9.42 -2.93 21.56
C ARG A 304 -9.48 -4.44 21.86
N GLN A 305 -10.65 -5.06 21.74
CA GLN A 305 -10.79 -6.50 21.98
C GLN A 305 -10.49 -7.35 20.72
N GLY A 306 -10.16 -6.73 19.58
CA GLY A 306 -9.80 -7.42 18.35
C GLY A 306 -10.96 -8.13 17.65
N ARG A 307 -12.21 -7.94 18.07
CA ARG A 307 -13.40 -8.56 17.46
C ARG A 307 -13.56 -8.20 15.99
N ILE A 308 -13.31 -6.93 15.66
CA ILE A 308 -13.41 -6.39 14.31
C ILE A 308 -12.31 -6.96 13.43
N LEU A 309 -11.08 -7.07 13.94
CA LEU A 309 -9.99 -7.69 13.20
C LEU A 309 -10.18 -9.20 13.01
N ALA A 310 -10.70 -9.90 14.02
CA ALA A 310 -11.00 -11.33 13.92
C ALA A 310 -12.02 -11.65 12.81
N ALA A 311 -12.99 -10.76 12.58
CA ALA A 311 -13.98 -10.90 11.52
C ALA A 311 -13.41 -10.82 10.09
N LEU A 312 -12.21 -10.25 9.90
CA LEU A 312 -11.55 -10.23 8.59
C LEU A 312 -11.13 -11.64 8.15
N GLY A 313 -10.76 -12.50 9.10
CA GLY A 313 -10.38 -13.89 8.81
C GLY A 313 -11.56 -14.77 8.39
N THR A 314 -12.77 -14.49 8.88
CA THR A 314 -13.98 -15.28 8.59
C THR A 314 -14.65 -14.89 7.27
N LEU A 315 -14.56 -13.62 6.87
CA LEU A 315 -15.04 -13.14 5.58
C LEU A 315 -14.19 -13.63 4.39
N GLY A 316 -12.91 -13.95 4.61
CA GLY A 316 -12.04 -14.56 3.60
C GLY A 316 -12.28 -16.07 3.41
N ALA A 317 -12.77 -16.76 4.43
CA ALA A 317 -13.00 -18.22 4.42
C ALA A 317 -14.36 -18.65 3.84
N SER A 318 -15.26 -17.68 3.57
CA SER A 318 -16.62 -17.93 3.08
C SER A 318 -16.79 -17.64 1.58
N GLY A 319 -15.70 -17.30 0.88
CA GLY A 319 -15.68 -16.98 -0.55
C GLY A 319 -14.65 -17.75 -1.38
N SER A 320 -14.08 -18.82 -0.83
CA SER A 320 -13.19 -19.77 -1.54
C SER A 320 -13.96 -20.95 -2.09
#